data_AF-A0A378WK68-F1
#
_entry.id   AF-A0A378WK68-F1
#
_cell.length_a   1.000
_cell.length_b   1.000
_cell.length_c   1.000
_cell.angle_alpha   90.00
_cell.angle_beta   90.00
_cell.angle_gamma   90.00
#
_symmetry.space_group_name_H-M   'P 1'
#
loop_
_entity.id
_entity.type
_entity.pdbx_description
1 polymer ?
#
loop_
_entity_poly.entity_id
_entity_poly.type
_entity_poly.pdbx_seq_one_letter_code
_entity_poly.pdbx_strand_id
1 'polypeptide(L)'
;MKTNGDNDDTRYSRANAWWRMPLRDRCRGRPGRSGERTHAATTVELIEHDVLPSATAICVAALVQSMPSGMSRSVRSDLAQLGEWIGAVTGRDVTLAPWRTSPSAPPKSAALISVDGRIVIRFDARRSERHLLQDIMHEVGHVLCGHVGGQAVSAGLLSAGLDLAMIEAVVQRHALDAEAEQEAEQVGTALALASGHILRLDMAGLPWRSTATAEWIAARRARILRPMWTDVTSACPEVCLGPIEPSAPNRYAAHRMLVEIEDAVMTLAPLLDLNAEDSATSRAQSISEALVRWRAGTVTFVDGPSPWWPHDEGAVLATARAWTRLPEQRQESPSAA
;
A
#
# COMPACT_ATOMS: atom_id res chain seq x y z
N MET A 1 -25.21 -22.79 50.34
CA MET A 1 -24.31 -22.78 49.17
C MET A 1 -24.16 -21.34 48.73
N LYS A 2 -23.00 -20.72 48.98
CA LYS A 2 -22.64 -19.38 48.49
C LYS A 2 -21.77 -19.58 47.24
N THR A 3 -22.16 -19.03 46.11
CA THR A 3 -21.31 -18.97 44.91
C THR A 3 -20.86 -17.53 44.72
N ASN A 4 -19.55 -17.31 44.87
CA ASN A 4 -18.86 -16.08 44.49
C ASN A 4 -18.89 -15.94 42.98
N GLY A 5 -19.35 -14.80 42.49
CA GLY A 5 -19.32 -14.41 41.08
C GLY A 5 -18.91 -12.95 40.96
N ASP A 6 -17.64 -12.68 41.25
CA ASP A 6 -16.98 -11.40 40.98
C ASP A 6 -15.64 -11.71 40.31
N ASN A 7 -15.53 -11.40 39.02
CA ASN A 7 -14.33 -10.98 38.28
C ASN A 7 -14.46 -11.33 36.79
N ASP A 8 -14.70 -10.32 35.94
CA ASP A 8 -13.85 -10.08 34.75
C ASP A 8 -14.05 -8.74 34.03
N ASP A 9 -14.82 -7.79 34.59
CA ASP A 9 -15.14 -6.54 33.87
C ASP A 9 -14.06 -5.43 33.96
N THR A 10 -13.04 -5.61 34.82
CA THR A 10 -12.03 -4.56 35.10
C THR A 10 -10.77 -4.64 34.23
N ARG A 11 -10.52 -5.76 33.53
CA ARG A 11 -9.38 -5.87 32.59
C ARG A 11 -9.66 -5.23 31.23
N TYR A 12 -10.88 -5.33 30.72
CA TYR A 12 -11.29 -4.70 29.46
C TYR A 12 -11.43 -3.17 29.57
N SER A 13 -11.87 -2.67 30.73
CA SER A 13 -11.94 -1.22 31.01
C SER A 13 -10.57 -0.53 31.00
N ARG A 14 -9.53 -1.20 31.52
CA ARG A 14 -8.15 -0.65 31.56
C ARG A 14 -7.45 -0.67 30.19
N ALA A 15 -7.70 -1.69 29.37
CA ALA A 15 -7.17 -1.75 28.01
C ALA A 15 -7.74 -0.60 27.15
N ASN A 16 -9.03 -0.28 27.28
CA ASN A 16 -9.67 0.82 26.55
C ASN A 16 -9.25 2.22 27.03
N ALA A 17 -8.86 2.37 28.30
CA ALA A 17 -8.36 3.65 28.82
C ALA A 17 -6.97 4.01 28.28
N TRP A 18 -6.11 3.01 28.02
CA TRP A 18 -4.76 3.22 27.49
C TRP A 18 -4.78 3.81 26.06
N TRP A 19 -5.72 3.39 25.22
CA TRP A 19 -5.92 3.89 23.85
C TRP A 19 -6.49 5.30 23.76
N ARG A 20 -7.15 5.79 24.83
CA ARG A 20 -7.70 7.15 24.90
C ARG A 20 -6.71 8.18 25.47
N MET A 21 -5.54 7.74 25.94
CA MET A 21 -4.51 8.68 26.42
C MET A 21 -3.81 9.36 25.24
N PRO A 22 -3.55 10.68 25.31
CA PRO A 22 -2.69 11.37 24.36
C PRO A 22 -1.34 10.67 24.23
N LEU A 23 -0.91 10.34 23.01
CA LEU A 23 0.28 9.50 22.76
C LEU A 23 1.59 10.05 23.35
N ARG A 24 1.69 11.36 23.57
CA ARG A 24 2.79 12.01 24.31
C ARG A 24 3.07 11.38 25.68
N ASP A 25 2.05 10.81 26.32
CA ASP A 25 2.13 10.21 27.65
C ASP A 25 2.51 8.71 27.59
N ARG A 26 2.44 8.08 26.42
CA ARG A 26 2.79 6.66 26.21
C ARG A 26 4.30 6.45 26.01
N CYS A 27 4.99 7.41 25.42
CA CYS A 27 6.40 7.28 25.04
C CYS A 27 7.41 7.58 26.17
N ARG A 28 6.98 7.98 27.39
CA ARG A 28 7.89 8.38 28.49
C ARG A 28 8.51 7.21 29.28
N GLY A 29 8.32 5.95 28.86
CA GLY A 29 8.54 4.77 29.71
C GLY A 29 9.80 3.92 29.48
N ARG A 30 10.77 4.29 28.63
CA ARG A 30 11.99 3.47 28.44
C ARG A 30 13.28 4.31 28.37
N PRO A 31 14.21 4.17 29.33
CA PRO A 31 15.55 4.71 29.18
C PRO A 31 16.37 3.83 28.20
N GLY A 32 16.57 4.31 26.97
CA GLY A 32 17.38 3.65 25.94
C GLY A 32 18.83 4.15 25.90
N ARG A 33 19.78 3.22 25.77
CA ARG A 33 21.23 3.43 25.70
C ARG A 33 21.65 4.25 24.48
N SER A 34 22.62 5.14 24.67
CA SER A 34 23.24 5.97 23.62
C SER A 34 24.15 5.14 22.71
N GLY A 35 23.75 4.88 21.46
CA GLY A 35 24.62 4.20 20.50
C GLY A 35 24.19 4.21 19.03
N GLU A 36 22.90 4.21 18.71
CA GLU A 36 22.41 4.11 17.33
C GLU A 36 21.56 5.32 16.95
N ARG A 37 22.17 6.35 16.32
CA ARG A 37 21.47 7.60 15.94
C ARG A 37 21.33 7.85 14.44
N THR A 38 21.88 7.01 13.57
CA THR A 38 21.95 7.32 12.13
C THR A 38 20.74 6.83 11.32
N HIS A 39 20.05 5.77 11.72
CA HIS A 39 18.85 5.30 11.02
C HIS A 39 17.60 6.15 11.31
N ALA A 40 17.52 6.77 12.50
CA ALA A 40 16.32 7.49 12.95
C ALA A 40 16.11 8.86 12.28
N ALA A 41 17.18 9.52 11.79
CA ALA A 41 17.07 10.89 11.26
C ALA A 41 16.30 10.97 9.93
N THR A 42 16.42 9.96 9.06
CA THR A 42 15.82 9.98 7.72
C THR A 42 14.30 9.83 7.74
N THR A 43 13.73 9.04 8.66
CA THR A 43 12.29 8.83 8.68
C THR A 43 11.53 9.98 9.33
N VAL A 44 12.14 10.66 10.30
CA VAL A 44 11.53 11.85 10.94
C VAL A 44 11.32 12.97 9.91
N GLU A 45 12.17 13.09 8.89
CA GLU A 45 11.98 14.07 7.80
C GLU A 45 10.73 13.81 6.92
N LEU A 46 10.24 12.57 6.75
CA LEU A 46 8.97 12.33 6.01
C LEU A 46 7.75 12.92 6.71
N ILE A 47 7.89 13.13 8.01
CA ILE A 47 6.81 13.30 8.97
C ILE A 47 6.67 14.79 9.34
N GLU A 48 7.76 15.55 9.23
CA GLU A 48 7.78 17.00 9.45
C GLU A 48 7.26 17.81 8.24
N HIS A 49 7.01 17.19 7.08
CA HIS A 49 6.58 17.86 5.85
C HIS A 49 5.04 17.90 5.61
N ASP A 50 4.22 17.90 6.67
CA ASP A 50 2.76 18.06 6.62
C ASP A 50 1.99 16.99 5.79
N VAL A 51 2.60 15.83 5.51
CA VAL A 51 1.93 14.75 4.76
C VAL A 51 0.90 13.99 5.62
N LEU A 52 1.06 14.04 6.95
CA LEU A 52 0.15 13.43 7.91
C LEU A 52 -0.32 14.49 8.91
N PRO A 53 -1.56 14.40 9.45
CA PRO A 53 -1.96 15.21 10.60
C PRO A 53 -0.90 15.09 11.71
N SER A 54 -0.56 16.20 12.36
CA SER A 54 0.61 16.28 13.27
C SER A 54 0.64 15.22 14.37
N ALA A 55 -0.53 14.75 14.84
CA ALA A 55 -0.64 13.65 15.79
C ALA A 55 -0.30 12.28 15.15
N THR A 56 -0.81 11.98 13.96
CA THR A 56 -0.52 10.77 13.17
C THR A 56 0.96 10.72 12.79
N ALA A 57 1.51 11.87 12.42
CA ALA A 57 2.91 12.04 12.04
C ALA A 57 3.88 11.60 13.17
N ILE A 58 3.73 12.15 14.39
CA ILE A 58 4.59 11.80 15.54
C ILE A 58 4.53 10.30 15.85
N CYS A 59 3.36 9.69 15.68
CA CYS A 59 3.16 8.26 15.92
C CYS A 59 3.93 7.44 14.89
N VAL A 60 3.76 7.73 13.60
CA VAL A 60 4.48 7.03 12.53
C VAL A 60 6.00 7.12 12.75
N ALA A 61 6.52 8.26 13.23
CA ALA A 61 7.96 8.41 13.48
C ALA A 61 8.47 7.44 14.55
N ALA A 62 7.78 7.39 15.68
CA ALA A 62 8.11 6.48 16.77
C ALA A 62 7.95 5.02 16.36
N LEU A 63 6.93 4.71 15.56
CA LEU A 63 6.69 3.37 15.03
C LEU A 63 7.80 2.91 14.11
N VAL A 64 8.22 3.77 13.19
CA VAL A 64 9.35 3.47 12.31
C VAL A 64 10.64 3.27 13.10
N GLN A 65 10.90 4.09 14.11
CA GLN A 65 12.07 3.92 14.97
C GLN A 65 12.07 2.59 15.75
N SER A 66 10.88 2.00 15.96
CA SER A 66 10.73 0.70 16.60
C SER A 66 10.77 -0.49 15.63
N MET A 67 10.82 -0.23 14.32
CA MET A 67 10.81 -1.27 13.30
C MET A 67 12.11 -2.09 13.37
N PRO A 68 12.05 -3.43 13.35
CA PRO A 68 13.22 -4.29 13.47
C PRO A 68 14.34 -3.94 12.48
N SER A 69 15.52 -3.61 13.02
CA SER A 69 16.74 -3.50 12.23
C SER A 69 17.09 -4.87 11.65
N GLY A 70 17.35 -4.96 10.35
CA GLY A 70 17.82 -6.18 9.70
C GLY A 70 16.75 -7.07 9.07
N MET A 71 15.58 -6.52 8.73
CA MET A 71 14.70 -7.16 7.74
C MET A 71 15.49 -7.45 6.45
N SER A 72 15.25 -8.61 5.86
CA SER A 72 15.94 -9.11 4.68
C SER A 72 15.67 -8.24 3.43
N ARG A 73 16.23 -8.62 2.27
CA ARG A 73 15.86 -7.98 0.99
C ARG A 73 14.46 -8.39 0.49
N SER A 74 13.81 -9.36 1.13
CA SER A 74 12.57 -9.98 0.68
C SER A 74 11.49 -9.85 1.75
N VAL A 75 10.46 -9.04 1.46
CA VAL A 75 9.29 -8.84 2.33
C VAL A 75 8.69 -10.18 2.77
N ARG A 76 8.67 -11.16 1.86
CA ARG A 76 8.09 -12.49 2.10
C ARG A 76 8.84 -13.27 3.18
N SER A 77 10.14 -13.09 3.27
CA SER A 77 10.97 -13.74 4.29
C SER A 77 10.76 -13.11 5.67
N ASP A 78 10.33 -11.85 5.70
CA ASP A 78 10.19 -11.06 6.93
C ASP A 78 8.74 -10.97 7.43
N LEU A 79 7.77 -11.60 6.78
CA LEU A 79 6.35 -11.52 7.15
C LEU A 79 6.07 -11.90 8.61
N ALA A 80 6.77 -12.91 9.15
CA ALA A 80 6.61 -13.29 10.54
C ALA A 80 7.08 -12.18 11.49
N GLN A 81 8.27 -11.63 11.23
CA GLN A 81 8.84 -10.52 12.00
C GLN A 81 7.98 -9.25 11.86
N LEU A 82 7.42 -9.01 10.67
CA LEU A 82 6.50 -7.91 10.43
C LEU A 82 5.22 -8.08 11.25
N GLY A 83 4.62 -9.27 11.25
CA GLY A 83 3.45 -9.59 12.08
C GLY A 83 3.71 -9.39 13.57
N GLU A 84 4.85 -9.87 14.08
CA GLU A 84 5.28 -9.66 15.47
C GLU A 84 5.43 -8.17 15.81
N TRP A 85 6.05 -7.39 14.92
CA TRP A 85 6.21 -5.95 15.11
C TRP A 85 4.86 -5.23 15.13
N ILE A 86 3.96 -5.52 14.18
CA ILE A 86 2.61 -4.94 14.17
C ILE A 86 1.87 -5.33 15.47
N GLY A 87 1.97 -6.58 15.90
CA GLY A 87 1.34 -7.04 17.13
C GLY A 87 1.87 -6.31 18.37
N ALA A 88 3.19 -6.10 18.46
CA ALA A 88 3.81 -5.35 19.54
C ALA A 88 3.38 -3.88 19.58
N VAL A 89 3.28 -3.25 18.41
CA VAL A 89 2.86 -1.85 18.25
C VAL A 89 1.38 -1.66 18.59
N THR A 90 0.54 -2.56 18.10
CA THR A 90 -0.92 -2.47 18.20
C THR A 90 -1.44 -3.09 19.49
N GLY A 91 -0.61 -3.81 20.24
CA GLY A 91 -1.02 -4.57 21.41
C GLY A 91 -2.04 -5.67 21.09
N ARG A 92 -2.10 -6.11 19.83
CA ARG A 92 -3.06 -7.10 19.32
C ARG A 92 -2.31 -8.32 18.79
N ASP A 93 -3.00 -9.46 18.80
CA ASP A 93 -2.53 -10.66 18.12
C ASP A 93 -2.73 -10.48 16.61
N VAL A 94 -1.63 -10.37 15.85
CA VAL A 94 -1.64 -10.06 14.42
C VAL A 94 -1.07 -11.23 13.64
N THR A 95 -1.85 -11.73 12.70
CA THR A 95 -1.44 -12.78 11.77
C THR A 95 -1.44 -12.25 10.34
N LEU A 96 -0.30 -12.31 9.67
CA LEU A 96 -0.21 -12.11 8.22
C LEU A 96 -0.36 -13.46 7.53
N ALA A 97 -1.33 -13.61 6.62
CA ALA A 97 -1.56 -14.88 5.94
C ALA A 97 -1.90 -14.67 4.46
N PRO A 98 -1.34 -15.47 3.54
CA PRO A 98 -1.71 -15.34 2.14
C PRO A 98 -3.18 -15.75 1.92
N TRP A 99 -3.77 -15.21 0.85
CA TRP A 99 -5.01 -15.72 0.31
C TRP A 99 -4.83 -17.14 -0.21
N ARG A 100 -5.89 -17.95 -0.11
CA ARG A 100 -6.01 -19.21 -0.83
C ARG A 100 -6.72 -18.91 -2.15
N THR A 101 -5.98 -18.52 -3.18
CA THR A 101 -6.52 -18.21 -4.51
C THR A 101 -6.19 -19.31 -5.50
N SER A 102 -7.09 -19.51 -6.47
CA SER A 102 -6.74 -20.27 -7.68
C SER A 102 -5.62 -19.53 -8.42
N PRO A 103 -4.64 -20.23 -9.00
CA PRO A 103 -3.64 -19.60 -9.87
C PRO A 103 -4.25 -18.77 -11.01
N SER A 104 -5.43 -19.16 -11.49
CA SER A 104 -6.17 -18.49 -12.56
C SER A 104 -7.00 -17.29 -12.11
N ALA A 105 -7.23 -17.12 -10.80
CA ALA A 105 -8.02 -15.99 -10.32
C ALA A 105 -7.20 -14.69 -10.40
N PRO A 106 -7.81 -13.53 -10.68
CA PRO A 106 -7.10 -12.25 -10.60
C PRO A 106 -6.41 -12.05 -9.24
N PRO A 107 -5.26 -11.37 -9.18
CA PRO A 107 -4.64 -10.99 -7.91
C PRO A 107 -5.58 -10.15 -7.07
N LYS A 108 -5.60 -10.43 -5.78
CA LYS A 108 -6.47 -9.73 -4.82
C LYS A 108 -5.66 -8.72 -4.02
N SER A 109 -6.28 -7.60 -3.67
CA SER A 109 -5.70 -6.69 -2.67
C SER A 109 -5.67 -7.36 -1.30
N ALA A 110 -4.95 -6.76 -0.36
CA ALA A 110 -5.06 -7.20 1.03
C ALA A 110 -6.47 -6.97 1.60
N ALA A 111 -6.74 -7.66 2.71
CA ALA A 111 -7.90 -7.36 3.54
C ALA A 111 -7.56 -7.53 5.02
N LEU A 112 -8.00 -6.58 5.82
CA LEU A 112 -8.01 -6.65 7.26
C LEU A 112 -9.26 -7.36 7.79
N ILE A 113 -9.06 -8.39 8.60
CA ILE A 113 -10.11 -9.13 9.28
C ILE A 113 -9.86 -9.03 10.79
N SER A 114 -10.81 -8.50 11.55
CA SER A 114 -10.73 -8.47 13.02
C SER A 114 -11.77 -9.39 13.63
N VAL A 115 -11.32 -10.36 14.44
CA VAL A 115 -12.18 -11.36 15.10
C VAL A 115 -11.66 -11.57 16.51
N ASP A 116 -12.52 -11.46 17.52
CA ASP A 116 -12.20 -11.69 18.94
C ASP A 116 -10.95 -10.96 19.44
N GLY A 117 -10.77 -9.70 19.01
CA GLY A 117 -9.60 -8.88 19.36
C GLY A 117 -8.31 -9.26 18.65
N ARG A 118 -8.33 -10.29 17.80
CA ARG A 118 -7.25 -10.64 16.88
C ARG A 118 -7.40 -9.90 15.56
N ILE A 119 -6.29 -9.75 14.87
CA ILE A 119 -6.19 -9.18 13.53
C ILE A 119 -5.59 -10.23 12.61
N VAL A 120 -6.24 -10.44 11.46
CA VAL A 120 -5.69 -11.22 10.36
C VAL A 120 -5.62 -10.31 9.15
N ILE A 121 -4.42 -10.02 8.67
CA ILE A 121 -4.21 -9.33 7.39
C ILE A 121 -3.96 -10.41 6.34
N ARG A 122 -4.90 -10.49 5.40
CA ARG A 122 -4.80 -11.39 4.26
C ARG A 122 -4.21 -10.65 3.08
N PHE A 123 -3.38 -11.31 2.27
CA PHE A 123 -2.71 -10.68 1.13
C PHE A 123 -2.55 -11.64 -0.05
N ASP A 124 -2.42 -11.15 -1.28
CA ASP A 124 -2.13 -12.02 -2.42
C ASP A 124 -0.62 -12.17 -2.64
N ALA A 125 -0.13 -13.38 -2.40
CA ALA A 125 1.27 -13.73 -2.57
C ALA A 125 1.74 -13.75 -4.04
N ARG A 126 0.94 -13.34 -5.02
CA ARG A 126 1.37 -13.22 -6.43
C ARG A 126 1.73 -11.79 -6.82
N ARG A 127 1.37 -10.80 -5.99
CA ARG A 127 1.75 -9.40 -6.16
C ARG A 127 3.27 -9.21 -6.06
N SER A 128 3.78 -8.13 -6.64
CA SER A 128 5.19 -7.72 -6.45
C SER A 128 5.51 -7.49 -4.97
N GLU A 129 6.78 -7.56 -4.57
CA GLU A 129 7.16 -7.29 -3.17
C GLU A 129 6.80 -5.87 -2.73
N ARG A 130 6.94 -4.90 -3.65
CA ARG A 130 6.52 -3.50 -3.45
C ARG A 130 5.03 -3.43 -3.13
N HIS A 131 4.22 -4.03 -3.98
CA HIS A 131 2.78 -3.95 -3.90
C HIS A 131 2.27 -4.72 -2.68
N LEU A 132 2.79 -5.92 -2.45
CA LEU A 132 2.50 -6.75 -1.28
C LEU A 132 2.73 -5.97 0.02
N LEU A 133 3.85 -5.26 0.13
CA LEU A 133 4.17 -4.50 1.32
C LEU A 133 3.29 -3.26 1.45
N GLN A 134 2.99 -2.56 0.34
CA GLN A 134 2.06 -1.44 0.35
C GLN A 134 0.68 -1.90 0.87
N ASP A 135 0.15 -2.98 0.30
CA ASP A 135 -1.12 -3.59 0.70
C ASP A 135 -1.14 -3.92 2.20
N ILE A 136 -0.10 -4.61 2.70
CA ILE A 136 -0.03 -4.97 4.12
C ILE A 136 0.05 -3.70 5.00
N MET A 137 0.87 -2.72 4.61
CA MET A 137 1.06 -1.50 5.40
C MET A 137 -0.15 -0.58 5.36
N HIS A 138 -0.91 -0.56 4.26
CA HIS A 138 -2.21 0.09 4.17
C HIS A 138 -3.17 -0.48 5.21
N GLU A 139 -3.30 -1.81 5.30
CA GLU A 139 -4.15 -2.45 6.31
C GLU A 139 -3.66 -2.17 7.74
N VAL A 140 -2.34 -2.08 7.96
CA VAL A 140 -1.78 -1.61 9.23
C VAL A 140 -2.15 -0.15 9.49
N GLY A 141 -2.19 0.70 8.47
CA GLY A 141 -2.69 2.08 8.52
C GLY A 141 -4.09 2.14 9.12
N HIS A 142 -5.03 1.31 8.65
CA HIS A 142 -6.35 1.21 9.26
C HIS A 142 -6.30 0.85 10.75
N VAL A 143 -5.43 -0.08 11.15
CA VAL A 143 -5.25 -0.45 12.57
C VAL A 143 -4.77 0.71 13.41
N LEU A 144 -3.76 1.45 12.92
CA LEU A 144 -3.12 2.53 13.65
C LEU A 144 -3.99 3.78 13.75
N CYS A 145 -4.73 4.10 12.70
CA CYS A 145 -5.67 5.24 12.69
C CYS A 145 -6.99 4.93 13.39
N GLY A 146 -7.18 3.68 13.87
CA GLY A 146 -8.38 3.29 14.60
C GLY A 146 -9.61 3.09 13.70
N HIS A 147 -9.40 2.89 12.40
CA HIS A 147 -10.46 2.55 11.42
C HIS A 147 -11.04 1.15 11.67
N VAL A 148 -10.42 0.37 12.58
CA VAL A 148 -10.83 -0.97 12.98
C VAL A 148 -11.92 -0.91 14.05
N GLY A 149 -13.17 -0.77 13.62
CA GLY A 149 -14.28 -0.77 14.57
C GLY A 149 -15.61 -0.21 14.08
N GLY A 150 -15.65 0.41 12.90
CA GLY A 150 -16.89 0.93 12.29
C GLY A 150 -17.75 -0.12 11.55
N GLN A 151 -17.39 -1.40 11.63
CA GLN A 151 -17.81 -2.55 10.80
C GLN A 151 -16.84 -2.86 9.65
N ALA A 152 -15.77 -3.59 9.99
CA ALA A 152 -14.80 -4.13 9.04
C ALA A 152 -15.35 -5.36 8.31
N VAL A 153 -15.52 -5.24 6.98
CA VAL A 153 -15.13 -6.23 5.95
C VAL A 153 -14.93 -5.41 4.66
N SER A 154 -13.71 -5.34 4.12
CA SER A 154 -13.49 -4.89 2.75
C SER A 154 -13.88 -6.02 1.78
N ALA A 155 -14.79 -5.71 0.86
CA ALA A 155 -15.44 -6.69 -0.01
C ALA A 155 -14.59 -6.96 -1.27
N GLY A 156 -13.80 -8.04 -1.21
CA GLY A 156 -13.22 -8.69 -2.41
C GLY A 156 -13.25 -10.22 -2.36
N LEU A 157 -13.91 -10.83 -1.36
CA LEU A 157 -13.61 -12.24 -1.05
C LEU A 157 -14.71 -13.15 -0.55
N LEU A 158 -15.91 -12.65 -0.28
CA LEU A 158 -16.96 -13.47 0.32
C LEU A 158 -17.92 -14.01 -0.74
N SER A 159 -17.42 -14.85 -1.65
CA SER A 159 -18.28 -15.54 -2.63
C SER A 159 -17.98 -17.04 -2.67
N ALA A 160 -18.54 -17.76 -1.69
CA ALA A 160 -19.13 -19.09 -1.83
C ALA A 160 -19.90 -19.43 -0.54
N GLY A 161 -21.22 -19.17 -0.51
CA GLY A 161 -22.12 -19.66 0.55
C GLY A 161 -22.67 -18.63 1.55
N LEU A 162 -22.63 -17.32 1.27
CA LEU A 162 -23.26 -16.30 2.11
C LEU A 162 -24.58 -15.79 1.55
N ASP A 163 -25.49 -15.49 2.47
CA ASP A 163 -26.81 -14.91 2.27
C ASP A 163 -26.74 -13.60 1.47
N LEU A 164 -27.59 -13.45 0.44
CA LEU A 164 -27.71 -12.25 -0.39
C LEU A 164 -28.01 -10.99 0.44
N ALA A 165 -28.69 -11.09 1.57
CA ALA A 165 -28.91 -9.97 2.48
C ALA A 165 -27.65 -9.56 3.26
N MET A 166 -26.77 -10.52 3.60
CA MET A 166 -25.42 -10.23 4.14
C MET A 166 -24.52 -9.65 3.07
N ILE A 167 -24.64 -10.13 1.82
CA ILE A 167 -23.92 -9.56 0.68
C ILE A 167 -24.39 -8.12 0.48
N GLU A 168 -25.69 -7.81 0.48
CA GLU A 168 -26.14 -6.42 0.41
C GLU A 168 -25.66 -5.58 1.61
N ALA A 169 -25.67 -6.09 2.85
CA ALA A 169 -25.16 -5.34 4.00
C ALA A 169 -23.63 -5.16 4.02
N VAL A 170 -22.88 -6.03 3.32
CA VAL A 170 -21.41 -5.97 3.17
C VAL A 170 -21.00 -5.21 1.90
N VAL A 171 -21.83 -5.25 0.84
CA VAL A 171 -21.61 -4.63 -0.49
C VAL A 171 -22.23 -3.23 -0.57
N GLN A 172 -23.27 -2.90 0.18
CA GLN A 172 -23.78 -1.51 0.30
C GLN A 172 -22.86 -0.60 1.14
N ARG A 173 -21.70 -1.09 1.61
CA ARG A 173 -20.66 -0.30 2.31
C ARG A 173 -19.78 0.49 1.33
N HIS A 174 -20.40 1.20 0.40
CA HIS A 174 -19.74 2.14 -0.52
C HIS A 174 -19.09 3.37 0.16
N ALA A 175 -18.85 3.30 1.47
CA ALA A 175 -18.16 4.31 2.25
C ALA A 175 -17.46 3.62 3.43
N LEU A 176 -16.43 2.83 3.15
CA LEU A 176 -15.19 3.14 3.86
C LEU A 176 -14.90 4.58 3.42
N ASP A 177 -15.01 5.51 4.36
CA ASP A 177 -14.92 6.94 4.10
C ASP A 177 -13.65 7.22 3.31
N ALA A 178 -13.78 8.02 2.25
CA ALA A 178 -12.64 8.40 1.42
C ALA A 178 -11.50 9.00 2.28
N GLU A 179 -11.84 9.59 3.43
CA GLU A 179 -10.89 10.08 4.42
C GLU A 179 -10.13 8.94 5.12
N ALA A 180 -10.78 7.92 5.69
CA ALA A 180 -10.10 6.78 6.31
C ALA A 180 -9.23 5.98 5.33
N GLU A 181 -9.69 5.78 4.10
CA GLU A 181 -8.91 5.11 3.04
C GLU A 181 -7.68 5.96 2.67
N GLN A 182 -7.86 7.27 2.52
CA GLN A 182 -6.76 8.19 2.23
C GLN A 182 -5.75 8.26 3.38
N GLU A 183 -6.21 8.33 4.63
CA GLU A 183 -5.31 8.35 5.79
C GLU A 183 -4.58 7.00 5.96
N ALA A 184 -5.29 5.88 5.81
CA ALA A 184 -4.67 4.55 5.85
C ALA A 184 -3.61 4.39 4.76
N GLU A 185 -3.88 4.89 3.56
CA GLU A 185 -2.94 4.86 2.44
C GLU A 185 -1.70 5.73 2.67
N GLN A 186 -1.87 6.93 3.25
CA GLN A 186 -0.76 7.81 3.60
C GLN A 186 0.14 7.18 4.67
N VAL A 187 -0.46 6.66 5.75
CA VAL A 187 0.26 5.96 6.81
C VAL A 187 0.93 4.70 6.27
N GLY A 188 0.21 3.91 5.48
CA GLY A 188 0.71 2.69 4.86
C GLY A 188 1.91 2.95 3.96
N THR A 189 1.84 3.98 3.12
CA THR A 189 2.96 4.40 2.27
C THR A 189 4.18 4.83 3.11
N ALA A 190 3.97 5.61 4.17
CA ALA A 190 5.06 6.06 5.03
C ALA A 190 5.76 4.87 5.72
N LEU A 191 4.99 3.90 6.23
CA LEU A 191 5.51 2.67 6.84
C LEU A 191 6.23 1.77 5.82
N ALA A 192 5.68 1.66 4.62
CA ALA A 192 6.23 0.89 3.52
C ALA A 192 7.62 1.43 3.10
N LEU A 193 7.76 2.75 2.99
CA LEU A 193 9.04 3.41 2.74
C LEU A 193 10.03 3.25 3.90
N ALA A 194 9.54 3.42 5.12
CA ALA A 194 10.32 3.29 6.33
C ALA A 194 10.94 1.91 6.53
N SER A 195 10.27 0.86 6.06
CA SER A 195 10.77 -0.51 6.11
C SER A 195 12.05 -0.73 5.29
N GLY A 196 12.34 0.16 4.32
CA GLY A 196 13.53 0.06 3.47
C GLY A 196 13.47 -1.03 2.40
N HIS A 197 12.36 -1.79 2.27
CA HIS A 197 12.26 -2.87 1.28
C HIS A 197 11.99 -2.40 -0.16
N ILE A 198 11.33 -1.26 -0.34
CA ILE A 198 10.60 -1.02 -1.58
C ILE A 198 11.37 -0.23 -2.63
N LEU A 199 12.05 0.84 -2.21
CA LEU A 199 12.91 1.56 -3.13
C LEU A 199 14.25 0.83 -3.16
N ARG A 200 14.34 -0.14 -4.08
CA ARG A 200 15.63 -0.62 -4.59
C ARG A 200 16.27 0.53 -5.36
N LEU A 201 16.78 1.51 -4.62
CA LEU A 201 17.84 2.38 -5.08
C LEU A 201 19.06 1.48 -5.17
N ASP A 202 19.10 0.61 -6.18
CA ASP A 202 20.20 -0.30 -6.44
C ASP A 202 21.43 0.54 -6.81
N MET A 203 22.09 1.00 -5.76
CA MET A 203 23.42 1.57 -5.77
C MET A 203 24.31 0.47 -5.23
N ALA A 204 24.48 -0.59 -6.03
CA ALA A 204 25.33 -1.74 -5.75
C ALA A 204 26.58 -1.35 -4.94
N GLY A 205 26.57 -1.67 -3.65
CA GLY A 205 27.74 -1.56 -2.77
C GLY A 205 28.13 -0.17 -2.26
N LEU A 206 27.32 0.88 -2.44
CA LEU A 206 27.64 2.20 -1.91
C LEU A 206 26.98 2.44 -0.54
N PRO A 207 27.75 2.58 0.56
CA PRO A 207 27.19 2.79 1.89
C PRO A 207 26.45 4.13 1.94
N TRP A 208 25.12 4.06 2.01
CA TRP A 208 24.20 5.03 2.65
C TRP A 208 24.48 6.52 2.38
N ARG A 209 24.76 6.90 1.12
CA ARG A 209 24.86 8.32 0.76
C ARG A 209 23.54 9.03 1.12
N SER A 210 23.72 10.26 1.63
CA SER A 210 22.73 11.17 2.22
C SER A 210 21.28 11.03 1.76
N THR A 211 20.34 11.33 2.65
CA THR A 211 18.91 11.51 2.36
C THR A 211 18.67 12.32 1.08
N ALA A 212 19.48 13.37 0.85
CA ALA A 212 19.48 14.17 -0.37
C ALA A 212 19.72 13.38 -1.67
N THR A 213 20.60 12.38 -1.67
CA THR A 213 20.85 11.54 -2.87
C THR A 213 19.64 10.66 -3.16
N ALA A 214 19.07 10.02 -2.14
CA ALA A 214 17.87 9.21 -2.27
C ALA A 214 16.69 10.05 -2.80
N GLU A 215 16.49 11.25 -2.24
CA GLU A 215 15.48 12.19 -2.71
C GLU A 215 15.71 12.65 -4.15
N TRP A 216 16.96 12.93 -4.55
CA TRP A 216 17.26 13.30 -5.93
C TRP A 216 16.96 12.17 -6.93
N ILE A 217 17.31 10.92 -6.59
CA ILE A 217 16.98 9.77 -7.44
C ILE A 217 15.46 9.60 -7.52
N ALA A 218 14.77 9.69 -6.38
CA ALA A 218 13.32 9.59 -6.33
C ALA A 218 12.63 10.71 -7.14
N ALA A 219 13.12 11.95 -7.05
CA ALA A 219 12.63 13.07 -7.85
C ALA A 219 12.76 12.81 -9.35
N ARG A 220 13.90 12.22 -9.75
CA ARG A 220 14.12 11.80 -11.15
C ARG A 220 13.16 10.69 -11.56
N ARG A 221 12.93 9.68 -10.71
CA ARG A 221 11.98 8.59 -10.96
C ARG A 221 10.55 9.12 -11.09
N ALA A 222 10.08 9.91 -10.13
CA ALA A 222 8.76 10.55 -10.18
C ALA A 222 8.55 11.35 -11.46
N ARG A 223 9.56 12.11 -11.92
CA ARG A 223 9.49 12.84 -13.20
C ARG A 223 9.34 11.92 -14.41
N ILE A 224 10.02 10.79 -14.43
CA ILE A 224 9.94 9.78 -15.51
C ILE A 224 8.55 9.11 -15.52
N LEU A 225 8.04 8.76 -14.34
CA LEU A 225 6.78 8.04 -14.18
C LEU A 225 5.57 8.92 -14.47
N ARG A 226 5.62 10.20 -14.09
CA ARG A 226 4.48 11.11 -14.06
C ARG A 226 3.62 11.11 -15.33
N PRO A 227 4.14 11.21 -16.57
CA PRO A 227 3.28 11.22 -17.76
C PRO A 227 2.46 9.94 -17.92
N MET A 228 3.10 8.78 -17.78
CA MET A 228 2.43 7.48 -17.88
C MET A 228 1.45 7.29 -16.72
N TRP A 229 1.89 7.63 -15.50
CA TRP A 229 1.07 7.58 -14.29
C TRP A 229 -0.21 8.39 -14.45
N THR A 230 -0.12 9.66 -14.85
CA THR A 230 -1.28 10.52 -15.08
C THR A 230 -2.25 9.92 -16.10
N ASP A 231 -1.76 9.39 -17.22
CA ASP A 231 -2.62 8.82 -18.26
C ASP A 231 -3.36 7.56 -17.79
N VAL A 232 -2.67 6.66 -17.08
CA VAL A 232 -3.27 5.40 -16.61
C VAL A 232 -4.21 5.60 -15.42
N THR A 233 -3.88 6.49 -14.47
CA THR A 233 -4.76 6.77 -13.32
C THR A 233 -5.95 7.65 -13.69
N SER A 234 -5.83 8.49 -14.73
CA SER A 234 -7.01 9.18 -15.28
C SER A 234 -8.00 8.22 -15.95
N ALA A 235 -7.52 7.11 -16.50
CA ALA A 235 -8.36 6.09 -17.10
C ALA A 235 -8.93 5.09 -16.08
N CYS A 236 -8.19 4.81 -15.01
CA CYS A 236 -8.57 3.92 -13.92
C CYS A 236 -8.54 4.70 -12.58
N PRO A 237 -9.45 5.66 -12.37
CA PRO A 237 -9.43 6.51 -11.16
C PRO A 237 -9.56 5.71 -9.86
N GLU A 238 -10.15 4.53 -9.90
CA GLU A 238 -10.30 3.61 -8.78
C GLU A 238 -8.96 3.10 -8.21
N VAL A 239 -7.87 3.11 -9.00
CA VAL A 239 -6.54 2.72 -8.50
C VAL A 239 -5.87 3.87 -7.73
N CYS A 240 -6.41 5.09 -7.84
CA CYS A 240 -5.87 6.28 -7.18
C CYS A 240 -6.63 6.53 -5.87
N LEU A 241 -6.10 6.00 -4.77
CA LEU A 241 -6.68 6.17 -3.42
C LEU A 241 -6.58 7.60 -2.83
N GLY A 242 -6.12 8.58 -3.63
CA GLY A 242 -6.03 9.98 -3.21
C GLY A 242 -4.94 10.76 -3.95
N PRO A 243 -5.01 12.11 -3.96
CA PRO A 243 -3.98 12.92 -4.58
C PRO A 243 -2.64 12.77 -3.85
N ILE A 244 -1.55 12.71 -4.61
CA ILE A 244 -0.20 12.87 -4.05
C ILE A 244 -0.01 14.36 -3.76
N GLU A 245 0.10 14.71 -2.48
CA GLU A 245 0.30 16.10 -2.06
C GLU A 245 1.56 16.70 -2.70
N PRO A 246 1.53 17.96 -3.17
CA PRO A 246 2.70 18.61 -3.77
C PRO A 246 3.90 18.73 -2.81
N SER A 247 3.64 18.77 -1.50
CA SER A 247 4.66 18.78 -0.43
C SER A 247 5.21 17.40 -0.10
N ALA A 248 4.61 16.32 -0.62
CA ALA A 248 5.04 14.96 -0.32
C ALA A 248 6.49 14.74 -0.79
N PRO A 249 7.32 14.07 0.02
CA PRO A 249 8.70 13.75 -0.36
C PRO A 249 8.76 12.96 -1.67
N ASN A 250 9.83 13.12 -2.45
CA ASN A 250 9.87 12.53 -3.78
C ASN A 250 9.86 11.00 -3.73
N ARG A 251 10.41 10.40 -2.67
CA ARG A 251 10.33 8.96 -2.43
C ARG A 251 8.90 8.46 -2.23
N TYR A 252 8.07 9.26 -1.55
CA TYR A 252 6.63 9.02 -1.42
C TYR A 252 5.94 9.04 -2.78
N ALA A 253 6.13 10.13 -3.53
CA ALA A 253 5.51 10.26 -4.84
C ALA A 253 5.93 9.14 -5.80
N ALA A 254 7.24 8.83 -5.88
CA ALA A 254 7.75 7.78 -6.77
C ALA A 254 7.21 6.39 -6.39
N HIS A 255 7.14 6.08 -5.09
CA HIS A 255 6.59 4.82 -4.61
C HIS A 255 5.11 4.66 -4.96
N ARG A 256 4.29 5.66 -4.62
CA ARG A 256 2.85 5.68 -4.95
C ARG A 256 2.61 5.53 -6.44
N MET A 257 3.32 6.31 -7.27
CA MET A 257 3.20 6.20 -8.73
C MET A 257 3.50 4.79 -9.24
N LEU A 258 4.50 4.12 -8.68
CA LEU A 258 4.86 2.75 -9.07
C LEU A 258 3.78 1.73 -8.68
N VAL A 259 3.20 1.85 -7.49
CA VAL A 259 2.10 0.98 -7.03
C VAL A 259 0.87 1.20 -7.90
N GLU A 260 0.47 2.45 -8.12
CA GLU A 260 -0.74 2.80 -8.87
C GLU A 260 -0.60 2.45 -10.37
N ILE A 261 0.61 2.58 -10.95
CA ILE A 261 0.89 2.08 -12.31
C ILE A 261 0.71 0.56 -12.37
N GLU A 262 1.22 -0.17 -11.37
CA GLU A 262 1.07 -1.63 -11.31
C GLU A 262 -0.41 -2.02 -11.27
N ASP A 263 -1.22 -1.39 -10.42
CA ASP A 263 -2.67 -1.65 -10.38
C ASP A 263 -3.39 -1.27 -11.65
N ALA A 264 -3.09 -0.12 -12.25
CA ALA A 264 -3.72 0.29 -13.49
C ALA A 264 -3.37 -0.70 -14.63
N VAL A 265 -2.11 -1.15 -14.71
CA VAL A 265 -1.71 -2.16 -15.70
C VAL A 265 -2.39 -3.50 -15.46
N MET A 266 -2.58 -3.91 -14.21
CA MET A 266 -3.30 -5.13 -13.87
C MET A 266 -4.80 -5.02 -14.18
N THR A 267 -5.38 -3.84 -14.00
CA THR A 267 -6.77 -3.52 -14.39
C THR A 267 -6.94 -3.58 -15.91
N LEU A 268 -5.96 -3.06 -16.65
CA LEU A 268 -5.94 -3.07 -18.12
C LEU A 268 -5.50 -4.42 -18.71
N ALA A 269 -5.07 -5.39 -17.89
CA ALA A 269 -4.48 -6.65 -18.35
C ALA A 269 -5.31 -7.41 -19.40
N PRO A 270 -6.66 -7.49 -19.30
CA PRO A 270 -7.47 -8.16 -20.33
C PRO A 270 -7.39 -7.52 -21.72
N LEU A 271 -6.96 -6.27 -21.80
CA LEU A 271 -6.81 -5.52 -23.04
C LEU A 271 -5.37 -5.50 -23.55
N LEU A 272 -4.37 -5.83 -22.74
CA LEU A 272 -2.98 -5.76 -23.18
C LEU A 272 -2.69 -6.84 -24.24
N ASP A 273 -1.94 -6.46 -25.27
CA ASP A 273 -1.26 -7.45 -26.11
C ASP A 273 -0.06 -7.99 -25.35
N LEU A 274 -0.21 -9.19 -24.80
CA LEU A 274 0.82 -9.93 -24.07
C LEU A 274 1.67 -10.83 -24.98
N ASN A 275 1.33 -10.95 -26.26
CA ASN A 275 2.12 -11.68 -27.25
C ASN A 275 3.14 -10.79 -27.96
N ALA A 276 3.04 -9.47 -27.79
CA ALA A 276 4.01 -8.52 -28.30
C ALA A 276 5.43 -8.81 -27.77
N GLU A 277 6.43 -8.38 -28.53
CA GLU A 277 7.84 -8.47 -28.11
C GLU A 277 8.01 -7.85 -26.71
N ASP A 278 8.75 -8.52 -25.83
CA ASP A 278 8.95 -8.10 -24.45
C ASP A 278 9.95 -6.93 -24.34
N SER A 279 9.57 -5.78 -24.92
CA SER A 279 10.33 -4.55 -24.97
C SER A 279 9.57 -3.41 -24.29
N ALA A 280 10.30 -2.42 -23.78
CA ALA A 280 9.71 -1.22 -23.17
C ALA A 280 8.78 -0.46 -24.14
N THR A 281 9.14 -0.41 -25.43
CA THR A 281 8.34 0.26 -26.47
C THR A 281 7.04 -0.49 -26.73
N SER A 282 7.11 -1.81 -26.91
CA SER A 282 5.93 -2.66 -27.16
C SER A 282 4.98 -2.64 -25.97
N ARG A 283 5.49 -2.71 -24.73
CA ARG A 283 4.68 -2.56 -23.52
C ARG A 283 3.99 -1.20 -23.46
N ALA A 284 4.70 -0.10 -23.77
CA ALA A 284 4.10 1.23 -23.79
C ALA A 284 3.02 1.38 -24.88
N GLN A 285 3.23 0.80 -26.07
CA GLN A 285 2.22 0.77 -27.14
C GLN A 285 0.99 -0.03 -26.72
N SER A 286 1.21 -1.23 -26.17
CA SER A 286 0.15 -2.11 -25.67
C SER A 286 -0.72 -1.44 -24.60
N ILE A 287 -0.11 -0.73 -23.64
CA ILE A 287 -0.85 0.09 -22.65
C ILE A 287 -1.65 1.20 -23.35
N SER A 288 -1.05 1.90 -24.32
CA SER A 288 -1.72 3.00 -25.02
C SER A 288 -2.96 2.52 -25.77
N GLU A 289 -2.86 1.40 -26.47
CA GLU A 289 -3.98 0.77 -27.18
C GLU A 289 -5.04 0.22 -26.22
N ALA A 290 -4.62 -0.32 -25.07
CA ALA A 290 -5.52 -0.75 -24.01
C ALA A 290 -6.31 0.44 -23.43
N LEU A 291 -5.66 1.60 -23.20
CA LEU A 291 -6.35 2.81 -22.75
C LEU A 291 -7.40 3.31 -23.75
N VAL A 292 -7.10 3.27 -25.06
CA VAL A 292 -8.07 3.63 -26.10
C VAL A 292 -9.29 2.71 -26.06
N ARG A 293 -9.07 1.39 -25.98
CA ARG A 293 -10.16 0.40 -25.90
C ARG A 293 -10.97 0.51 -24.60
N TRP A 294 -10.29 0.76 -23.48
CA TRP A 294 -10.90 0.98 -22.17
C TRP A 294 -11.85 2.18 -22.20
N ARG A 295 -11.40 3.33 -22.71
CA ARG A 295 -12.21 4.56 -22.85
C ARG A 295 -13.37 4.40 -23.83
N ALA A 296 -13.24 3.54 -24.83
CA ALA A 296 -14.32 3.20 -25.76
C ALA A 296 -15.40 2.30 -25.13
N GLY A 297 -15.20 1.82 -23.90
CA GLY A 297 -16.12 0.86 -23.24
C GLY A 297 -16.04 -0.55 -23.82
N THR A 298 -15.03 -0.85 -24.65
CA THR A 298 -14.85 -2.15 -25.28
C THR A 298 -14.07 -3.08 -24.35
N VAL A 299 -14.67 -3.43 -23.21
CA VAL A 299 -14.06 -4.33 -22.22
C VAL A 299 -14.81 -5.65 -22.19
N THR A 300 -14.27 -6.66 -22.84
CA THR A 300 -14.64 -8.05 -22.57
C THR A 300 -13.65 -8.63 -21.58
N PHE A 301 -14.08 -8.85 -20.34
CA PHE A 301 -13.28 -9.57 -19.36
C PHE A 301 -13.14 -11.02 -19.80
N VAL A 302 -12.00 -11.34 -20.40
CA VAL A 302 -11.60 -12.71 -20.68
C VAL A 302 -10.52 -13.06 -19.66
N ASP A 303 -10.65 -14.22 -19.03
CA ASP A 303 -9.60 -14.76 -18.17
C ASP A 303 -8.32 -14.88 -18.99
N GLY A 304 -7.29 -14.14 -18.59
CA GLY A 304 -6.02 -14.06 -19.29
C GLY A 304 -4.84 -14.01 -18.31
N PRO A 305 -3.62 -14.34 -18.78
CA PRO A 305 -2.44 -14.22 -17.93
C PRO A 305 -2.24 -12.76 -17.52
N SER A 306 -1.83 -12.51 -16.28
CA SER A 306 -1.44 -11.18 -15.86
C SER A 306 -0.03 -10.84 -16.35
N PRO A 307 0.25 -9.58 -16.76
CA PRO A 307 1.61 -9.16 -17.09
C PRO A 307 2.50 -9.23 -15.85
N TRP A 308 3.67 -9.86 -15.95
CA TRP A 308 4.61 -10.00 -14.84
C TRP A 308 5.57 -8.81 -14.72
N TRP A 309 5.84 -8.10 -15.83
CA TRP A 309 6.82 -7.01 -15.89
C TRP A 309 6.53 -5.81 -14.97
N PRO A 310 5.27 -5.49 -14.58
CA PRO A 310 5.02 -4.39 -13.62
C PRO A 310 5.66 -4.63 -12.25
N HIS A 311 5.96 -5.89 -11.92
CA HIS A 311 6.64 -6.26 -10.68
C HIS A 311 8.12 -5.84 -10.66
N ASP A 312 8.72 -5.59 -11.82
CA ASP A 312 10.10 -5.13 -11.94
C ASP A 312 10.16 -3.60 -12.11
N GLU A 313 10.74 -2.90 -11.14
CA GLU A 313 10.82 -1.44 -11.19
C GLU A 313 11.60 -0.92 -12.41
N GLY A 314 12.66 -1.64 -12.83
CA GLY A 314 13.46 -1.28 -14.00
C GLY A 314 12.63 -1.33 -15.29
N ALA A 315 11.83 -2.39 -15.44
CA ALA A 315 10.88 -2.57 -16.53
C ALA A 315 9.82 -1.47 -16.55
N VAL A 316 9.25 -1.09 -15.41
CA VAL A 316 8.28 0.02 -15.31
C VAL A 316 8.92 1.34 -15.72
N LEU A 317 10.13 1.65 -15.21
CA LEU A 317 10.85 2.89 -15.56
C LEU A 317 11.25 2.93 -17.04
N ALA A 318 11.65 1.79 -17.63
CA ALA A 318 11.95 1.70 -19.05
C ALA A 318 10.68 1.94 -19.90
N THR A 319 9.57 1.32 -19.51
CA THR A 319 8.26 1.47 -20.17
C THR A 319 7.77 2.92 -20.08
N ALA A 320 7.87 3.56 -18.91
CA ALA A 320 7.54 4.98 -18.73
C ALA A 320 8.40 5.93 -19.59
N ARG A 321 9.68 5.61 -19.83
CA ARG A 321 10.52 6.37 -20.77
C ARG A 321 10.13 6.16 -22.23
N ALA A 322 9.71 4.94 -22.58
CA ALA A 322 9.18 4.69 -23.92
C ALA A 322 7.83 5.39 -24.11
N TRP A 323 7.00 5.45 -23.06
CA TRP A 323 5.74 6.18 -23.05
C TRP A 323 5.91 7.64 -23.44
N THR A 324 6.95 8.35 -22.99
CA THR A 324 7.14 9.76 -23.35
C THR A 324 7.58 9.99 -24.80
N ARG A 325 7.91 8.92 -25.54
CA ARG A 325 8.35 8.98 -26.94
C ARG A 325 7.27 8.54 -27.93
N LEU A 326 6.16 7.99 -27.45
CA LEU A 326 5.07 7.62 -28.33
C LEU A 326 4.50 8.90 -28.98
N PRO A 327 4.21 8.86 -30.30
CA PRO A 327 3.70 10.02 -31.00
C PRO A 327 2.41 10.52 -30.36
N GLU A 328 2.25 11.84 -30.38
CA GLU A 328 1.17 12.60 -29.74
C GLU A 328 -0.21 12.39 -30.37
N GLN A 329 -0.43 11.30 -31.12
CA GLN A 329 -1.76 10.83 -31.58
C GLN A 329 -2.70 10.45 -30.40
N ARG A 330 -2.43 11.01 -29.21
CA ARG A 330 -2.91 10.68 -27.87
C ARG A 330 -4.04 11.56 -27.35
N GLN A 331 -4.37 12.66 -28.02
CA GLN A 331 -5.29 13.65 -27.46
C GLN A 331 -6.45 14.07 -28.36
N GLU A 332 -6.62 13.44 -29.51
CA GLU A 332 -7.92 13.48 -30.18
C GLU A 332 -8.84 12.49 -29.46
N SER A 333 -9.27 12.87 -28.26
CA SER A 333 -10.59 12.45 -27.80
C SER A 333 -11.55 12.73 -28.96
N PRO A 334 -12.40 11.79 -29.40
CA PRO A 334 -13.50 12.15 -30.27
C PRO A 334 -14.25 13.27 -29.57
N SER A 335 -14.14 14.49 -30.10
CA SER A 335 -14.89 15.64 -29.63
C SER A 335 -16.33 15.17 -29.56
N ALA A 336 -16.91 15.15 -28.35
CA ALA A 336 -18.27 14.72 -28.11
C ALA A 336 -19.17 15.38 -29.15
N ALA A 337 -19.67 14.57 -30.08
CA ALA A 337 -20.65 14.93 -31.10
C ALA A 337 -22.01 14.42 -30.64
#